data_AF-A0A2H1JFX3-F1
#
_entry.id   AF-A0A2H1JFX3-F1
#
_cell.length_a   1.000
_cell.length_b   1.000
_cell.length_c   1.000
_cell.angle_alpha   90.00
_cell.angle_beta   90.00
_cell.angle_gamma   90.00
#
_symmetry.space_group_name_H-M   'P 1'
#
loop_
_entity.id
_entity.type
_entity.pdbx_description
1 polymer ?
#
loop_
_entity_poly.entity_id
_entity_poly.type
_entity_poly.pdbx_seq_one_letter_code
_entity_poly.pdbx_strand_id
1 'polypeptide(L)'
;MPSFAIIPAAPILVADVNLAESARISELRASIESQLAARANWALPVRELPPLAGLGGLGIDRGIDTRTGELLEGQEWVEAVAALDVLDRAACESAHPATGVALLHAHATGVQVGPLGSSEHLLIPVDLSVAASEDAPLAPVPGAAEVDEQLVQAITAGDAPAVAATIAVSDDAHADLELLDAAVTCMMAQGISEYSFTTTFDEAVHDVRSLCGAGTY
;
A
#
# COMPACT_ATOMS: atom_id res chain seq x y z
N MET A 1 20.65 6.77 -5.02
CA MET A 1 20.60 5.52 -4.26
C MET A 1 19.15 5.15 -4.20
N PRO A 2 18.78 3.98 -4.73
CA PRO A 2 17.42 3.47 -4.67
C PRO A 2 16.89 3.50 -3.24
N SER A 3 15.59 3.74 -3.11
CA SER A 3 14.94 3.82 -1.82
C SER A 3 13.53 3.29 -1.92
N PHE A 4 12.97 2.84 -0.82
CA PHE A 4 11.58 2.41 -0.76
C PHE A 4 10.87 3.06 0.41
N ALA A 5 9.56 3.15 0.31
CA ALA A 5 8.67 3.45 1.42
C ALA A 5 7.65 2.30 1.54
N ILE A 6 7.47 1.78 2.75
CA ILE A 6 6.36 0.90 3.11
C ILE A 6 5.30 1.77 3.75
N ILE A 7 4.06 1.67 3.25
CA ILE A 7 2.92 2.38 3.80
C ILE A 7 1.77 1.40 4.06
N PRO A 8 0.93 1.64 5.08
CA PRO A 8 -0.28 0.85 5.24
C PRO A 8 -1.21 1.02 4.03
N ALA A 9 -1.84 -0.06 3.59
CA ALA A 9 -2.87 -0.03 2.54
C ALA A 9 -4.28 0.19 3.10
N ALA A 10 -4.42 0.40 4.41
CA ALA A 10 -5.67 0.69 5.09
C ALA A 10 -6.35 1.99 4.59
N PRO A 11 -7.52 1.93 3.94
CA PRO A 11 -8.22 3.10 3.40
C PRO A 11 -8.60 4.15 4.45
N ILE A 12 -8.76 3.73 5.72
CA ILE A 12 -9.10 4.63 6.84
C ILE A 12 -8.01 5.67 7.14
N LEU A 13 -6.79 5.43 6.67
CA LEU A 13 -5.65 6.35 6.78
C LEU A 13 -5.58 7.33 5.61
N VAL A 14 -6.49 7.26 4.63
CA VAL A 14 -6.63 8.26 3.56
C VAL A 14 -7.48 9.43 4.06
N ALA A 15 -7.08 10.66 3.69
CA ALA A 15 -7.80 11.87 4.07
C ALA A 15 -9.29 11.77 3.69
N ASP A 16 -10.17 12.29 4.54
CA ASP A 16 -11.62 12.37 4.29
C ASP A 16 -12.37 11.01 4.14
N VAL A 17 -11.69 9.87 4.35
CA VAL A 17 -12.35 8.54 4.40
C VAL A 17 -12.95 8.29 5.78
N ASN A 18 -12.22 8.59 6.85
CA ASN A 18 -12.73 8.48 8.22
C ASN A 18 -13.49 9.75 8.62
N LEU A 19 -14.82 9.72 8.59
CA LEU A 19 -15.64 10.86 9.01
C LEU A 19 -15.57 11.16 10.51
N ALA A 20 -15.03 10.24 11.31
CA ALA A 20 -14.75 10.40 12.74
C ALA A 20 -13.24 10.38 13.00
N GLU A 21 -12.45 11.01 12.12
CA GLU A 21 -10.99 11.07 12.22
C GLU A 21 -10.56 11.55 13.61
N SER A 22 -9.81 10.70 14.32
CA SER A 22 -9.16 11.08 15.57
C SER A 22 -7.88 11.85 15.28
N ALA A 23 -7.41 12.65 16.24
CA ALA A 23 -6.10 13.31 16.14
C ALA A 23 -4.98 12.31 15.82
N ARG A 24 -5.07 11.09 16.36
CA ARG A 24 -4.07 10.04 16.10
C ARG A 24 -4.07 9.58 14.64
N ILE A 25 -5.24 9.35 14.04
CA ILE A 25 -5.34 8.96 12.62
C ILE A 25 -4.75 10.05 11.72
N SER A 26 -5.03 11.32 12.02
CA SER A 26 -4.45 12.45 11.29
C SER A 26 -2.91 12.50 11.42
N GLU A 27 -2.35 12.22 12.60
CA GLU A 27 -0.88 12.14 12.80
C GLU A 27 -0.24 11.00 12.02
N LEU A 28 -0.87 9.82 11.99
CA LEU A 28 -0.39 8.66 11.23
C LEU A 28 -0.41 8.95 9.74
N ARG A 29 -1.51 9.51 9.24
CA ARG A 29 -1.65 9.95 7.85
C ARG A 29 -0.58 10.98 7.47
N ALA A 30 -0.36 12.00 8.30
CA ALA A 30 0.69 12.98 8.07
C ALA A 30 2.09 12.34 8.05
N SER A 31 2.31 11.29 8.85
CA SER A 31 3.57 10.54 8.86
C SER A 31 3.78 9.76 7.56
N ILE A 32 2.73 9.12 7.02
CA ILE A 32 2.74 8.48 5.69
C ILE A 32 3.07 9.51 4.62
N GLU A 33 2.31 10.61 4.57
CA GLU A 33 2.49 11.69 3.60
C GLU A 33 3.91 12.29 3.64
N SER A 34 4.49 12.43 4.84
CA SER A 34 5.88 12.85 5.00
C SER A 34 6.90 11.87 4.42
N GLN A 35 6.65 10.55 4.47
CA GLN A 35 7.53 9.56 3.84
C GLN A 35 7.46 9.68 2.31
N LEU A 36 6.26 9.83 1.75
CA LEU A 36 6.07 9.98 0.30
C LEU A 36 6.76 11.25 -0.23
N ALA A 37 6.64 12.37 0.49
CA ALA A 37 7.23 13.65 0.12
C ALA A 37 8.77 13.66 0.10
N ALA A 38 9.44 12.61 0.60
CA ALA A 38 10.89 12.48 0.55
C ALA A 38 11.43 12.33 -0.88
N ARG A 39 10.57 11.94 -1.84
CA ARG A 39 10.91 11.81 -3.26
C ARG A 39 9.87 12.51 -4.13
N ALA A 40 10.31 13.00 -5.29
CA ALA A 40 9.40 13.60 -6.27
C ALA A 40 8.60 12.55 -7.06
N ASN A 41 9.11 11.32 -7.15
CA ASN A 41 8.48 10.22 -7.86
C ASN A 41 8.73 8.85 -7.20
N TRP A 42 7.74 7.98 -7.27
CA TRP A 42 7.81 6.57 -6.87
C TRP A 42 7.31 5.65 -7.97
N ALA A 43 7.64 4.37 -7.85
CA ALA A 43 7.10 3.28 -8.65
C ALA A 43 6.36 2.31 -7.73
N LEU A 44 5.11 1.99 -8.05
CA LEU A 44 4.40 0.87 -7.44
C LEU A 44 4.93 -0.45 -8.03
N PRO A 45 4.97 -1.55 -7.25
CA PRO A 45 5.44 -2.85 -7.71
C PRO A 45 4.37 -3.57 -8.55
N VAL A 46 3.82 -2.86 -9.53
CA VAL A 46 2.81 -3.34 -10.49
C VAL A 46 3.32 -3.13 -11.91
N ARG A 47 2.92 -4.02 -12.83
CA ARG A 47 3.37 -3.95 -14.22
C ARG A 47 2.88 -2.69 -14.94
N GLU A 48 1.62 -2.34 -14.73
CA GLU A 48 0.92 -1.21 -15.34
C GLU A 48 -0.05 -0.62 -14.30
N LEU A 49 -0.33 0.68 -14.39
CA LEU A 49 -1.41 1.29 -13.62
C LEU A 49 -2.74 1.13 -14.39
N PRO A 50 -3.87 0.84 -13.71
CA PRO A 50 -5.17 0.88 -14.36
C PRO A 50 -5.51 2.33 -14.74
N PRO A 51 -6.36 2.58 -15.76
CA PRO A 51 -6.72 3.94 -16.15
C PRO A 51 -7.40 4.74 -15.04
N LEU A 52 -8.18 4.07 -14.17
CA LEU A 52 -8.71 4.63 -12.93
C LEU A 52 -8.32 3.74 -11.75
N ALA A 53 -7.91 4.33 -10.65
CA ALA A 53 -7.60 3.63 -9.40
C ALA A 53 -8.24 4.36 -8.22
N GLY A 54 -9.07 3.67 -7.44
CA GLY A 54 -9.81 4.32 -6.37
C GLY A 54 -10.41 3.34 -5.38
N LEU A 55 -11.23 3.88 -4.49
CA LEU A 55 -11.83 3.14 -3.37
C LEU A 55 -13.28 2.73 -3.63
N GLY A 56 -13.71 2.75 -4.91
CA GLY A 56 -15.08 2.43 -5.31
C GLY A 56 -15.53 1.03 -4.90
N GLY A 57 -14.61 0.04 -4.86
CA GLY A 57 -14.90 -1.31 -4.34
C GLY A 57 -15.31 -1.34 -2.86
N LEU A 58 -14.99 -0.28 -2.12
CA LEU A 58 -15.34 -0.09 -0.71
C LEU A 58 -16.54 0.85 -0.53
N GLY A 59 -17.20 1.23 -1.62
CA GLY A 59 -18.32 2.18 -1.60
C GLY A 59 -17.91 3.64 -1.38
N ILE A 60 -16.64 3.97 -1.66
CA ILE A 60 -16.11 5.33 -1.55
C ILE A 60 -15.93 5.89 -2.96
N ASP A 61 -16.71 6.92 -3.31
CA ASP A 61 -16.74 7.55 -4.63
C ASP A 61 -15.55 8.49 -4.85
N ARG A 62 -14.33 7.94 -4.78
CA ARG A 62 -13.08 8.70 -4.85
C ARG A 62 -11.96 7.87 -5.45
N GLY A 63 -11.16 8.50 -6.31
CA GLY A 63 -9.97 7.88 -6.89
C GLY A 63 -9.19 8.81 -7.80
N ILE A 64 -8.17 8.26 -8.46
CA ILE A 64 -7.26 8.96 -9.36
C ILE A 64 -7.47 8.46 -10.79
N ASP A 65 -7.57 9.38 -11.76
CA ASP A 65 -7.32 9.06 -13.17
C ASP A 65 -5.80 9.01 -13.39
N THR A 66 -5.27 7.81 -13.64
CA THR A 66 -3.81 7.60 -13.69
C THR A 66 -3.18 8.16 -14.97
N ARG A 67 -4.00 8.52 -15.97
CA ARG A 67 -3.54 9.09 -17.23
C ARG A 67 -3.29 10.59 -17.11
N THR A 68 -4.06 11.26 -16.25
CA THR A 68 -3.97 12.71 -16.02
C THR A 68 -3.36 13.07 -14.67
N GLY A 69 -3.43 12.15 -13.69
CA GLY A 69 -3.07 12.39 -12.29
C GLY A 69 -4.14 13.15 -11.50
N GLU A 70 -5.32 13.35 -12.07
CA GLU A 70 -6.41 14.11 -11.44
C GLU A 70 -7.14 13.27 -10.39
N LEU A 71 -7.47 13.92 -9.27
CA LEU A 71 -8.38 13.40 -8.26
C LEU A 71 -9.82 13.59 -8.75
N LEU A 72 -10.60 12.51 -8.71
CA LEU A 72 -12.02 12.49 -9.06
C LEU A 72 -12.82 12.12 -7.82
N GLU A 73 -13.88 12.89 -7.55
CA GLU A 73 -14.73 12.74 -6.37
C GLU A 73 -16.22 12.79 -6.72
N GLY A 74 -17.04 12.00 -6.02
CA GLY A 74 -18.49 11.99 -6.15
C GLY A 74 -18.94 11.75 -7.58
N GLN A 75 -19.67 12.71 -8.15
CA GLN A 75 -20.25 12.59 -9.48
C GLN A 75 -19.18 12.44 -10.59
N GLU A 76 -18.03 13.10 -10.45
CA GLU A 76 -16.94 13.03 -11.43
C GLU A 76 -16.36 11.61 -11.49
N TRP A 77 -16.19 10.97 -10.32
CA TRP A 77 -15.77 9.58 -10.24
C TRP A 77 -16.78 8.64 -10.89
N VAL A 78 -18.07 8.80 -10.58
CA VAL A 78 -19.15 7.97 -11.14
C VAL A 78 -19.20 8.08 -12.66
N GLU A 79 -19.07 9.29 -13.21
CA GLU A 79 -19.07 9.52 -14.66
C GLU A 79 -17.85 8.90 -15.33
N ALA A 80 -16.66 9.07 -14.74
CA ALA A 80 -15.43 8.47 -15.27
C ALA A 80 -15.50 6.94 -15.29
N VAL A 81 -15.99 6.32 -14.22
CA VAL A 81 -16.17 4.85 -14.14
C VAL A 81 -17.23 4.37 -15.13
N ALA A 82 -18.33 5.13 -15.32
CA ALA A 82 -19.38 4.78 -16.29
C ALA A 82 -18.88 4.89 -17.75
N ALA A 83 -17.90 5.76 -18.01
CA ALA A 83 -17.33 5.98 -19.33
C ALA A 83 -16.24 4.96 -19.73
N LEU A 84 -15.77 4.11 -18.81
CA LEU A 84 -14.77 3.07 -19.12
C LEU A 84 -15.28 2.12 -20.20
N ASP A 85 -14.43 1.86 -21.18
CA ASP A 85 -14.67 0.77 -22.13
C ASP A 85 -14.44 -0.61 -21.47
N VAL A 86 -14.67 -1.68 -22.23
CA VAL A 86 -14.58 -3.05 -21.71
C VAL A 86 -13.16 -3.42 -21.26
N LEU A 87 -12.13 -2.95 -21.98
CA LEU A 87 -10.74 -3.28 -21.67
C LEU A 87 -10.26 -2.49 -20.47
N ASP A 88 -10.54 -1.19 -20.45
CA ASP A 88 -10.21 -0.29 -19.35
C ASP A 88 -10.92 -0.74 -18.06
N ARG A 89 -12.18 -1.15 -18.14
CA ARG A 89 -12.92 -1.72 -17.01
C ARG A 89 -12.26 -2.99 -16.47
N ALA A 90 -11.93 -3.93 -17.35
CA ALA A 90 -11.26 -5.16 -16.94
C ALA A 90 -9.89 -4.87 -16.28
N ALA A 91 -9.14 -3.90 -16.80
CA ALA A 91 -7.88 -3.47 -16.20
C ALA A 91 -8.09 -2.90 -14.78
N CYS A 92 -9.07 -2.00 -14.59
CA CYS A 92 -9.42 -1.48 -13.27
C CYS A 92 -9.89 -2.57 -12.29
N GLU A 93 -10.73 -3.51 -12.74
CA GLU A 93 -11.24 -4.60 -11.91
C GLU A 93 -10.16 -5.60 -11.50
N SER A 94 -9.14 -5.78 -12.33
CA SER A 94 -7.98 -6.64 -12.03
C SER A 94 -6.89 -5.95 -11.21
N ALA A 95 -6.98 -4.63 -11.03
CA ALA A 95 -5.94 -3.88 -10.34
C ALA A 95 -6.00 -4.13 -8.83
N HIS A 96 -4.82 -4.19 -8.23
CA HIS A 96 -4.69 -4.36 -6.79
C HIS A 96 -5.30 -3.18 -6.04
N PRO A 97 -6.19 -3.38 -5.04
CA PRO A 97 -6.91 -2.30 -4.37
C PRO A 97 -5.99 -1.29 -3.66
N ALA A 98 -4.88 -1.76 -3.11
CA ALA A 98 -3.88 -0.91 -2.47
C ALA A 98 -3.26 0.15 -3.42
N THR A 99 -3.36 -0.04 -4.74
CA THR A 99 -2.98 0.96 -5.75
C THR A 99 -3.76 2.26 -5.56
N GLY A 100 -5.07 2.17 -5.30
CA GLY A 100 -5.91 3.36 -5.09
C GLY A 100 -5.50 4.14 -3.84
N VAL A 101 -5.23 3.43 -2.74
CA VAL A 101 -4.79 4.03 -1.46
C VAL A 101 -3.45 4.76 -1.64
N ALA A 102 -2.48 4.09 -2.25
CA ALA A 102 -1.16 4.67 -2.51
C ALA A 102 -1.22 5.93 -3.37
N LEU A 103 -2.03 5.90 -4.44
CA LEU A 103 -2.20 7.03 -5.35
C LEU A 103 -2.92 8.21 -4.69
N LEU A 104 -3.87 7.96 -3.79
CA LEU A 104 -4.54 9.02 -3.03
C LEU A 104 -3.59 9.71 -2.05
N HIS A 105 -2.73 8.95 -1.34
CA HIS A 105 -1.66 9.55 -0.53
C HIS A 105 -0.65 10.34 -1.37
N ALA A 106 -0.27 9.82 -2.53
CA ALA A 106 0.64 10.51 -3.43
C ALA A 106 0.03 11.81 -3.98
N HIS A 107 -1.25 11.81 -4.34
CA HIS A 107 -1.96 13.01 -4.77
C HIS A 107 -1.99 14.08 -3.66
N ALA A 108 -2.30 13.70 -2.42
CA ALA A 108 -2.32 14.61 -1.28
C ALA A 108 -0.96 15.29 -1.02
N THR A 109 0.14 14.67 -1.46
CA THR A 109 1.51 15.18 -1.31
C THR A 109 2.07 15.81 -2.59
N GLY A 110 1.33 15.78 -3.70
CA GLY A 110 1.79 16.26 -5.00
C GLY A 110 2.90 15.42 -5.62
N VAL A 111 3.06 14.18 -5.19
CA VAL A 111 4.11 13.26 -5.65
C VAL A 111 3.59 12.40 -6.81
N GLN A 112 4.45 12.15 -7.79
CA GLN A 112 4.12 11.30 -8.92
C GLN A 112 4.35 9.83 -8.60
N VAL A 113 3.44 8.96 -9.03
CA VAL A 113 3.57 7.51 -8.89
C VAL A 113 3.29 6.87 -10.23
N GLY A 114 4.21 6.02 -10.68
CA GLY A 114 4.07 5.21 -11.90
C GLY A 114 4.13 3.71 -11.61
N PRO A 115 4.03 2.87 -12.65
CA PRO A 115 4.24 1.43 -12.52
C PRO A 115 5.73 1.11 -12.35
N LEU A 116 6.03 -0.16 -12.08
CA LEU A 116 7.40 -0.64 -11.91
C LEU A 116 8.26 -0.27 -13.13
N GLY A 117 9.45 0.28 -12.87
CA GLY A 117 10.37 0.78 -13.90
C GLY A 117 10.22 2.26 -14.23
N SER A 118 9.19 2.96 -13.72
CA SER A 118 9.07 4.43 -13.87
C SER A 118 9.99 5.22 -12.93
N SER A 119 10.45 4.61 -11.85
CA SER A 119 11.35 5.19 -10.84
C SER A 119 12.26 4.10 -10.27
N GLU A 120 13.45 4.50 -9.80
CA GLU A 120 14.32 3.64 -8.97
C GLU A 120 13.83 3.56 -7.52
N HIS A 121 12.81 4.33 -7.16
CA HIS A 121 12.25 4.37 -5.81
C HIS A 121 10.91 3.62 -5.73
N LEU A 122 10.79 2.64 -4.83
CA LEU A 122 9.57 1.83 -4.69
C LEU A 122 8.62 2.39 -3.63
N LEU A 123 7.33 2.46 -3.96
CA LEU A 123 6.26 2.66 -2.98
C LEU A 123 5.58 1.32 -2.78
N ILE A 124 5.54 0.81 -1.55
CA ILE A 124 5.11 -0.54 -1.21
C ILE A 124 3.94 -0.45 -0.22
N PRO A 125 2.69 -0.40 -0.71
CA PRO A 125 1.52 -0.52 0.14
C PRO A 125 1.41 -1.95 0.69
N VAL A 126 1.12 -2.09 1.98
CA VAL A 126 0.97 -3.39 2.66
C VAL A 126 -0.17 -3.32 3.66
N ASP A 127 -1.01 -4.35 3.73
CA ASP A 127 -1.88 -4.58 4.87
C ASP A 127 -1.49 -5.89 5.56
N LEU A 128 -1.19 -5.81 6.86
CA LEU A 128 -0.96 -6.99 7.68
C LEU A 128 -2.28 -7.68 8.01
N SER A 129 -2.23 -8.78 8.75
CA SER A 129 -3.40 -9.62 8.97
C SER A 129 -4.58 -8.87 9.60
N VAL A 130 -5.72 -8.92 8.92
CA VAL A 130 -7.02 -8.48 9.47
C VAL A 130 -7.70 -9.56 10.34
N ALA A 131 -6.98 -10.65 10.65
CA ALA A 131 -7.42 -11.79 11.44
C ALA A 131 -6.43 -12.13 12.59
N ALA A 132 -5.51 -11.23 12.92
CA ALA A 132 -4.48 -11.47 13.94
C ALA A 132 -4.97 -11.37 15.39
N SER A 133 -6.16 -10.81 15.64
CA SER A 133 -6.68 -10.61 17.00
C SER A 133 -8.20 -10.82 17.08
N GLU A 134 -8.73 -11.01 18.29
CA GLU A 134 -10.18 -11.15 18.54
C GLU A 134 -10.99 -9.92 18.16
N ASP A 135 -10.35 -8.74 18.21
CA ASP A 135 -10.98 -7.45 17.90
C ASP A 135 -10.73 -7.04 16.43
N ALA A 136 -9.95 -7.82 15.66
CA ALA A 136 -9.70 -7.54 14.26
C ALA A 136 -10.98 -7.72 13.40
N PRO A 137 -11.04 -7.13 12.19
CA PRO A 137 -12.24 -7.16 11.35
C PRO A 137 -12.72 -8.57 10.95
N LEU A 138 -11.81 -9.55 10.84
CA LEU A 138 -12.14 -10.94 10.53
C LEU A 138 -11.98 -11.84 11.75
N ALA A 139 -12.65 -13.00 11.69
CA ALA A 139 -12.51 -14.01 12.72
C ALA A 139 -11.03 -14.41 12.89
N PRO A 140 -10.53 -14.54 14.13
CA PRO A 140 -9.12 -14.83 14.37
C PRO A 140 -8.65 -16.11 13.67
N VAL A 141 -7.50 -16.02 13.00
CA VAL A 141 -6.82 -17.19 12.43
C VAL A 141 -5.58 -17.52 13.27
N PRO A 142 -5.46 -18.76 13.78
CA PRO A 142 -4.26 -19.19 14.50
C PRO A 142 -3.00 -19.01 13.65
N GLY A 143 -1.97 -18.37 14.21
CA GLY A 143 -0.70 -18.14 13.51
C GLY A 143 -0.62 -16.78 12.81
N ALA A 144 -1.74 -16.07 12.60
CA ALA A 144 -1.74 -14.83 11.83
C ALA A 144 -0.94 -13.69 12.53
N ALA A 145 -1.07 -13.56 13.85
CA ALA A 145 -0.28 -12.61 14.62
C ALA A 145 1.22 -12.93 14.60
N GLU A 146 1.57 -14.22 14.65
CA GLU A 146 2.95 -14.67 14.57
C GLU A 146 3.56 -14.43 13.20
N VAL A 147 2.78 -14.57 12.12
CA VAL A 147 3.19 -14.22 10.75
C VAL A 147 3.45 -12.72 10.64
N ASP A 148 2.54 -11.88 11.14
CA ASP A 148 2.74 -10.42 11.15
C ASP A 148 4.01 -10.04 11.91
N GLU A 149 4.25 -10.63 13.08
CA GLU A 149 5.45 -10.38 13.88
C GLU A 149 6.72 -10.80 13.15
N GLN A 150 6.75 -11.99 12.56
CA GLN A 150 7.90 -12.48 11.80
C GLN A 150 8.17 -11.59 10.58
N LEU A 151 7.13 -11.15 9.88
CA LEU A 151 7.25 -10.30 8.71
C LEU A 151 7.83 -8.94 9.08
N VAL A 152 7.30 -8.29 10.13
CA VAL A 152 7.81 -7.00 10.60
C VAL A 152 9.24 -7.11 11.11
N GLN A 153 9.59 -8.21 11.78
CA GLN A 153 10.98 -8.48 12.19
C GLN A 153 11.91 -8.62 10.98
N ALA A 154 11.52 -9.37 9.94
CA ALA A 154 12.30 -9.53 8.73
C ALA A 154 12.48 -8.21 7.96
N ILE A 155 11.42 -7.41 7.85
CA ILE A 155 11.45 -6.08 7.25
C ILE A 155 12.42 -5.17 8.01
N THR A 156 12.31 -5.13 9.33
CA THR A 156 13.12 -4.26 10.19
C THR A 156 14.59 -4.70 10.21
N ALA A 157 14.86 -6.00 10.10
CA ALA A 157 16.20 -6.55 9.99
C ALA A 157 16.86 -6.26 8.64
N GLY A 158 16.08 -5.88 7.62
CA GLY A 158 16.60 -5.59 6.30
C GLY A 158 16.92 -6.84 5.48
N ASP A 159 16.26 -7.96 5.74
CA ASP A 159 16.56 -9.27 5.16
C ASP A 159 15.51 -9.63 4.09
N ALA A 160 15.83 -9.38 2.81
CA ALA A 160 14.91 -9.64 1.70
C ALA A 160 14.55 -11.13 1.54
N PRO A 161 15.51 -12.08 1.61
CA PRO A 161 15.20 -13.51 1.64
C PRO A 161 14.27 -13.92 2.79
N ALA A 162 14.44 -13.39 4.00
CA ALA A 162 13.56 -13.69 5.12
C ALA A 162 12.14 -13.15 4.90
N VAL A 163 12.00 -11.93 4.36
CA VAL A 163 10.68 -11.38 3.99
C VAL A 163 9.99 -12.27 2.97
N ALA A 164 10.67 -12.65 1.89
CA ALA A 164 10.11 -13.56 0.87
C ALA A 164 9.70 -14.92 1.46
N ALA A 165 10.50 -15.47 2.37
CA ALA A 165 10.20 -16.74 3.03
C ALA A 165 8.95 -16.65 3.92
N THR A 166 8.76 -15.53 4.63
CA THR A 166 7.57 -15.31 5.47
C THR A 166 6.31 -15.13 4.63
N ILE A 167 6.39 -14.38 3.52
CA ILE A 167 5.26 -14.22 2.59
C ILE A 167 4.83 -15.58 2.01
N ALA A 168 5.78 -16.43 1.62
CA ALA A 168 5.49 -17.73 1.02
C ALA A 168 4.74 -18.71 1.95
N VAL A 169 4.63 -18.40 3.25
CA VAL A 169 3.92 -19.22 4.24
C VAL A 169 2.73 -18.50 4.88
N SER A 170 2.36 -17.32 4.36
CA SER A 170 1.30 -16.48 4.94
C SER A 170 -0.08 -16.64 4.27
N ASP A 171 -0.27 -17.61 3.38
CA ASP A 171 -1.50 -17.78 2.58
C ASP A 171 -2.80 -17.73 3.41
N ASP A 172 -2.78 -18.29 4.63
CA ASP A 172 -3.94 -18.35 5.51
C ASP A 172 -4.01 -17.18 6.52
N ALA A 173 -3.04 -16.26 6.53
CA ALA A 173 -2.97 -15.19 7.53
C ALA A 173 -3.96 -14.04 7.26
N HIS A 174 -4.67 -14.02 6.12
CA HIS A 174 -5.52 -12.88 5.72
C HIS A 174 -4.79 -11.53 5.75
N ALA A 175 -3.51 -11.54 5.38
CA ALA A 175 -2.72 -10.34 5.10
C ALA A 175 -2.69 -10.11 3.58
N ASP A 176 -2.60 -8.84 3.18
CA ASP A 176 -2.42 -8.44 1.79
C ASP A 176 -0.95 -8.06 1.55
N LEU A 177 -0.20 -9.05 1.04
CA LEU A 177 1.25 -8.97 0.86
C LEU A 177 1.68 -9.02 -0.62
N GLU A 178 0.74 -8.99 -1.57
CA GLU A 178 1.05 -9.20 -3.00
C GLU A 178 2.03 -8.14 -3.53
N LEU A 179 1.83 -6.87 -3.17
CA LEU A 179 2.72 -5.79 -3.58
C LEU A 179 4.09 -5.83 -2.86
N LEU A 180 4.13 -6.32 -1.61
CA LEU A 180 5.40 -6.55 -0.91
C LEU A 180 6.20 -7.68 -1.58
N ASP A 181 5.54 -8.77 -1.96
CA ASP A 181 6.16 -9.88 -2.67
C ASP A 181 6.76 -9.44 -4.00
N ALA A 182 5.99 -8.67 -4.77
CA ALA A 182 6.44 -8.11 -6.04
C ALA A 182 7.65 -7.17 -5.87
N ALA A 183 7.65 -6.35 -4.81
CA ALA A 183 8.77 -5.46 -4.50
C ALA A 183 10.03 -6.24 -4.11
N VAL A 184 9.92 -7.22 -3.21
CA VAL A 184 11.03 -8.06 -2.74
C VAL A 184 11.59 -8.89 -3.88
N THR A 185 10.74 -9.48 -4.71
CA THR A 185 11.13 -10.21 -5.92
C THR A 185 11.93 -9.30 -6.86
N CYS A 186 11.49 -8.05 -7.06
CA CYS A 186 12.21 -7.07 -7.87
C CYS A 186 13.59 -6.73 -7.28
N MET A 187 13.69 -6.52 -5.96
CA MET A 187 14.96 -6.26 -5.27
C MET A 187 15.93 -7.45 -5.40
N MET A 188 15.44 -8.67 -5.14
CA MET A 188 16.24 -9.88 -5.25
C MET A 188 16.70 -10.18 -6.68
N ALA A 189 15.87 -9.88 -7.70
CA ALA A 189 16.26 -9.98 -9.10
C ALA A 189 17.42 -9.03 -9.48
N GLN A 190 17.61 -7.95 -8.72
CA GLN A 190 18.74 -7.03 -8.86
C GLN A 190 19.97 -7.44 -8.03
N GLY A 191 19.90 -8.58 -7.33
CA GLY A 191 20.97 -9.08 -6.47
C GLY A 191 20.99 -8.43 -5.08
N ILE A 192 19.92 -7.73 -4.68
CA ILE A 192 19.79 -7.17 -3.34
C ILE A 192 19.28 -8.27 -2.39
N SER A 193 20.09 -8.58 -1.38
CA SER A 193 19.70 -9.47 -0.27
C SER A 193 19.53 -8.74 1.06
N GLU A 194 20.20 -7.60 1.21
CA GLU A 194 20.18 -6.79 2.43
C GLU A 194 19.81 -5.35 2.09
N TYR A 195 19.05 -4.70 2.96
CA TYR A 195 18.65 -3.29 2.83
C TYR A 195 18.58 -2.62 4.21
N SER A 196 18.51 -1.29 4.23
CA SER A 196 18.22 -0.55 5.47
C SER A 196 16.73 -0.27 5.57
N PHE A 197 16.12 -0.41 6.74
CA PHE A 197 14.75 0.06 7.00
C PHE A 197 14.70 0.88 8.29
N THR A 198 13.93 1.96 8.29
CA THR A 198 13.65 2.77 9.47
C THR A 198 12.15 2.89 9.64
N THR A 199 11.65 2.29 10.73
CA THR A 199 10.24 2.37 11.12
C THR A 199 9.88 3.79 11.52
N THR A 200 8.83 4.33 10.90
CA THR A 200 8.19 5.59 11.29
C THR A 200 7.12 5.33 12.34
N PHE A 201 6.28 4.31 12.12
CA PHE A 201 5.38 3.77 13.13
C PHE A 201 5.09 2.29 12.87
N ASP A 202 4.73 1.59 13.93
CA ASP A 202 4.29 0.20 13.95
C ASP A 202 3.27 0.09 15.09
N GLU A 203 1.98 0.19 14.76
CA GLU A 203 0.91 0.20 15.76
C GLU A 203 -0.42 -0.32 15.19
N ALA A 204 -1.38 -0.62 16.05
CA ALA A 204 -2.71 -1.05 15.64
C ALA A 204 -3.58 0.15 15.22
N VAL A 205 -4.18 0.06 14.03
CA VAL A 205 -5.22 0.96 13.52
C VAL A 205 -6.48 0.12 13.34
N HIS A 206 -7.51 0.38 14.16
CA HIS A 206 -8.72 -0.47 14.21
C HIS A 206 -8.38 -1.96 14.35
N ASP A 207 -7.49 -2.27 15.29
CA ASP A 207 -7.08 -3.63 15.67
C ASP A 207 -6.34 -4.43 14.57
N VAL A 208 -5.95 -3.75 13.50
CA VAL A 208 -5.06 -4.25 12.44
C VAL A 208 -3.70 -3.57 12.58
N ARG A 209 -2.61 -4.36 12.65
CA ARG A 209 -1.25 -3.82 12.74
C ARG A 209 -0.91 -3.06 11.44
N SER A 210 -0.43 -1.84 11.58
CA SER A 210 -0.10 -0.94 10.48
C SER A 210 1.37 -0.55 10.59
N LEU A 211 2.15 -0.88 9.55
CA LEU A 211 3.57 -0.56 9.46
C LEU A 211 3.80 0.57 8.45
N CYS A 212 4.57 1.58 8.85
CA CYS A 212 5.05 2.63 7.96
C CYS A 212 6.54 2.88 8.18
N GLY A 213 7.28 3.04 7.10
CA GLY A 213 8.70 3.36 7.18
C GLY A 213 9.35 3.48 5.81
N ALA A 214 10.63 3.80 5.82
CA ALA A 214 11.40 3.96 4.59
C ALA A 214 12.79 3.35 4.70
N GLY A 215 13.38 3.07 3.55
CA GLY A 215 14.63 2.35 3.46
C GLY A 215 15.39 2.57 2.17
N THR A 216 16.56 1.94 2.06
CA THR A 216 17.46 2.03 0.90
C THR A 216 18.02 0.65 0.57
N TYR A 217 18.20 0.38 -0.72
CA TYR A 217 18.69 -0.88 -1.28
C TYR A 217 19.56 -0.65 -2.51
#